data_AF-A0A2J6PRD0-F1
#
_entry.id   AF-A0A2J6PRD0-F1
#
_cell.length_a   1.000
_cell.length_b   1.000
_cell.length_c   1.000
_cell.angle_alpha   90.00
_cell.angle_beta   90.00
_cell.angle_gamma   90.00
#
_symmetry.space_group_name_H-M   'P 1'
#
loop_
_entity.id
_entity.type
_entity.pdbx_description
1 polymer ?
#
loop_
_entity_poly.entity_id
_entity_poly.type
_entity_poly.pdbx_seq_one_letter_code
_entity_poly.pdbx_strand_id
1 'polypeptide(L)'
;MIIAPRSFSPIASQGLSTRSVGANITSGDGRVGWVSASPGRSTSNILWSCFSILLICAWKSIHFNVPSDEERDAGWHKLWKTLPYWPTKSLRRRWRKRLGCMLIVILAPEIGVAIAMDQYLSARMAEGGWNMQTKDSDEGEKVKNDNERRDEREGKRAEQVLTVDEGMKDEIDDLSKADAFTKLFACVQSIWLIVQSIARVLAGLPITQLELATMALVFCALLMYTLWWDKPFGVERSITIHANYGHSISATVKAIKQLGSEDPALWNLTVGVLLDVEKSSVLCFGKMLRDVLKNLFGVSCTITIPRDFTIFLTFYLTATLFSAFHIGAWNWEFPTPTIRTVWRYFALAATGAGPLAIMISLLTGMVYDMVVVSDLYVLFIVVSFFLLGVTYIVARLGLIVLIFYCFCSMPAGVYETVRWTDFLPHVA
;
A
#
# COMPACT_ATOMS: atom_id res chain seq x y z
N MET A 1 50.75 -44.79 -1.33
CA MET A 1 49.87 -43.62 -1.13
C MET A 1 50.36 -42.91 0.12
N ILE A 2 51.10 -41.81 -0.05
CA ILE A 2 51.46 -40.72 0.90
C ILE A 2 52.46 -39.88 0.09
N ILE A 3 52.05 -38.68 -0.33
CA ILE A 3 52.94 -37.69 -0.97
C ILE A 3 52.95 -36.45 -0.07
N ALA A 4 54.14 -36.06 0.35
CA ALA A 4 54.41 -34.92 1.22
C ALA A 4 54.22 -33.56 0.49
N PRO A 5 53.93 -32.47 1.21
CA PRO A 5 53.70 -31.15 0.62
C PRO A 5 55.01 -30.41 0.32
N ARG A 6 55.07 -29.75 -0.85
CA ARG A 6 56.14 -28.82 -1.24
C ARG A 6 55.96 -27.46 -0.54
N SER A 7 57.03 -26.96 0.04
CA SER A 7 57.17 -25.61 0.58
C SER A 7 57.24 -24.57 -0.54
N PHE A 8 56.46 -23.49 -0.41
CA PHE A 8 56.59 -22.28 -1.23
C PHE A 8 56.97 -21.10 -0.32
N SER A 9 58.06 -20.43 -0.67
CA SER A 9 58.57 -19.21 -0.02
C SER A 9 57.73 -17.98 -0.41
N PRO A 10 57.61 -16.95 0.44
CA PRO A 10 56.79 -15.77 0.14
C PRO A 10 57.52 -14.79 -0.78
N ILE A 11 56.84 -14.36 -1.84
CA ILE A 11 57.25 -13.23 -2.70
C ILE A 11 56.87 -11.93 -1.98
N ALA A 12 57.84 -11.02 -1.87
CA ALA A 12 57.71 -9.71 -1.26
C ALA A 12 56.58 -8.87 -1.89
N SER A 13 55.66 -8.40 -1.07
CA SER A 13 54.66 -7.40 -1.45
C SER A 13 55.31 -6.02 -1.48
N GLN A 14 55.45 -5.46 -2.68
CA GLN A 14 55.72 -4.04 -2.86
C GLN A 14 54.51 -3.23 -2.39
N GLY A 15 54.79 -2.19 -1.61
CA GLY A 15 53.81 -1.30 -1.02
C GLY A 15 52.96 -0.60 -2.08
N LEU A 16 51.64 -0.82 -2.02
CA LEU A 16 50.66 0.05 -2.65
C LEU A 16 50.08 0.96 -1.57
N SER A 17 50.39 2.24 -1.69
CA SER A 17 49.89 3.32 -0.84
C SER A 17 48.36 3.34 -0.84
N THR A 18 47.74 2.92 0.26
CA THR A 18 46.35 3.24 0.55
C THR A 18 46.28 4.72 0.90
N ARG A 19 45.85 5.52 -0.09
CA ARG A 19 45.47 6.92 0.11
C ARG A 19 44.30 6.92 1.09
N SER A 20 44.56 7.34 2.33
CA SER A 20 43.59 7.42 3.42
C SER A 20 42.40 8.27 2.99
N VAL A 21 41.30 7.60 2.64
CA VAL A 21 39.98 8.22 2.51
C VAL A 21 39.65 8.80 3.87
N GLY A 22 39.22 10.07 3.91
CA GLY A 22 38.84 10.79 5.12
C GLY A 22 37.56 10.25 5.78
N ALA A 23 37.57 8.96 6.14
CA ALA A 23 36.64 8.38 7.06
C ALA A 23 37.10 8.75 8.47
N ASN A 24 36.26 9.45 9.23
CA ASN A 24 36.36 9.43 10.68
C ASN A 24 36.04 7.99 11.14
N ILE A 25 37.05 7.12 11.13
CA ILE A 25 36.97 5.76 11.65
C ILE A 25 36.81 5.89 13.17
N THR A 26 35.58 5.80 13.64
CA THR A 26 35.29 5.71 15.07
C THR A 26 35.42 4.25 15.49
N SER A 27 36.54 3.92 16.14
CA SER A 27 36.78 2.68 16.90
C SER A 27 36.98 1.41 16.06
N GLY A 28 37.75 0.46 16.58
CA GLY A 28 38.28 -0.75 15.90
C GLY A 28 37.27 -1.79 15.37
N ASP A 29 36.00 -1.43 15.17
CA ASP A 29 34.91 -2.34 14.77
C ASP A 29 34.51 -2.21 13.29
N GLY A 30 35.23 -1.45 12.46
CA GLY A 30 34.95 -1.33 11.02
C GLY A 30 33.66 -0.59 10.64
N ARG A 31 33.04 0.12 11.60
CA ARG A 31 31.85 0.97 11.40
C ARG A 31 32.25 2.40 11.06
N VAL A 32 31.47 3.05 10.21
CA VAL A 32 31.66 4.42 9.77
C VAL A 32 30.37 5.23 9.94
N GLY A 33 30.53 6.51 10.27
CA GLY A 33 29.43 7.47 10.33
C GLY A 33 29.06 8.01 8.96
N TRP A 34 28.96 9.34 8.84
CA TRP A 34 28.69 9.99 7.57
C TRP A 34 29.84 9.81 6.56
N VAL A 35 29.54 9.31 5.36
CA VAL A 35 30.48 9.15 4.25
C VAL A 35 30.09 10.12 3.13
N SER A 36 30.99 11.06 2.83
CA SER A 36 30.80 12.07 1.78
C SER A 36 30.86 11.48 0.37
N ALA A 37 30.32 12.21 -0.61
CA ALA A 37 30.41 11.84 -2.02
C ALA A 37 31.89 11.67 -2.44
N SER A 38 32.24 10.46 -2.84
CA SER A 38 33.48 10.05 -3.48
C SER A 38 33.06 9.31 -4.78
N PRO A 39 33.94 8.90 -5.72
CA PRO A 39 33.53 8.20 -6.96
C PRO A 39 32.75 6.88 -6.80
N GLY A 40 32.27 6.55 -5.60
CA GLY A 40 31.40 5.41 -5.29
C GLY A 40 30.13 5.81 -4.54
N ARG A 41 29.63 4.89 -3.71
CA ARG A 41 28.36 5.00 -3.01
C ARG A 41 28.55 5.77 -1.69
N SER A 42 27.76 6.83 -1.47
CA SER A 42 27.83 7.70 -0.28
C SER A 42 26.56 7.64 0.57
N THR A 43 26.63 8.17 1.79
CA THR A 43 25.47 8.26 2.69
C THR A 43 24.33 9.09 2.09
N SER A 44 24.65 10.20 1.43
CA SER A 44 23.66 11.05 0.75
C SER A 44 22.96 10.34 -0.41
N ASN A 45 23.69 9.51 -1.16
CA ASN A 45 23.13 8.78 -2.30
C ASN A 45 22.11 7.74 -1.85
N ILE A 46 22.41 7.01 -0.77
CA ILE A 46 21.47 6.01 -0.20
C ILE A 46 20.23 6.72 0.33
N LEU A 47 20.40 7.80 1.11
CA LEU A 47 19.27 8.58 1.63
C LEU A 47 18.38 9.12 0.51
N TRP A 48 18.97 9.73 -0.52
CA TRP A 48 18.22 10.29 -1.63
C TRP A 48 17.51 9.21 -2.45
N SER A 49 18.18 8.08 -2.72
CA SER A 49 17.57 6.95 -3.43
C SER A 49 16.38 6.39 -2.66
N CYS A 50 16.54 6.09 -1.37
CA CYS A 50 15.44 5.55 -0.57
C CYS A 50 14.32 6.59 -0.40
N PHE A 51 14.64 7.83 -0.04
CA PHE A 51 13.64 8.87 0.19
C PHE A 51 12.86 9.22 -1.07
N SER A 52 13.50 9.32 -2.23
CA SER A 52 12.80 9.56 -3.49
C SER A 52 11.83 8.42 -3.82
N ILE A 53 12.22 7.16 -3.60
CA ILE A 53 11.31 6.01 -3.78
C ILE A 53 10.16 6.06 -2.77
N LEU A 54 10.44 6.31 -1.49
CA LEU A 54 9.40 6.45 -0.46
C LEU A 54 8.38 7.54 -0.85
N LEU A 55 8.87 8.70 -1.31
CA LEU A 55 8.03 9.80 -1.76
C LEU A 55 7.22 9.45 -3.01
N ILE A 56 7.86 8.89 -4.04
CA ILE A 56 7.19 8.54 -5.30
C ILE A 56 6.13 7.48 -5.04
N CYS A 57 6.48 6.40 -4.33
CA CYS A 57 5.55 5.33 -3.99
C CYS A 57 4.40 5.85 -3.14
N ALA A 58 4.65 6.60 -2.06
CA ALA A 58 3.58 7.09 -1.20
C ALA A 58 2.69 8.16 -1.88
N TRP A 59 3.26 8.99 -2.76
CA TRP A 59 2.50 10.01 -3.48
C TRP A 59 1.64 9.40 -4.59
N LYS A 60 2.17 8.41 -5.30
CA LYS A 60 1.52 7.83 -6.48
C LYS A 60 0.63 6.64 -6.16
N SER A 61 0.91 5.89 -5.10
CA SER A 61 0.07 4.74 -4.76
C SER A 61 -1.34 5.11 -4.33
N ILE A 62 -1.61 6.36 -3.95
CA ILE A 62 -2.93 6.77 -3.45
C ILE A 62 -3.76 7.41 -4.56
N HIS A 63 -4.81 6.69 -4.98
CA HIS A 63 -5.76 7.19 -5.97
C HIS A 63 -6.91 7.91 -5.26
N PHE A 64 -6.71 9.21 -4.99
CA PHE A 64 -7.72 10.07 -4.35
C PHE A 64 -9.01 10.13 -5.18
N ASN A 65 -10.15 10.22 -4.49
CA ASN A 65 -11.44 10.49 -5.11
C ASN A 65 -11.49 11.93 -5.67
N VAL A 66 -12.43 12.15 -6.60
CA VAL A 66 -12.58 13.42 -7.32
C VAL A 66 -12.81 14.57 -6.32
N PRO A 67 -12.08 15.70 -6.44
CA PRO A 67 -12.26 16.84 -5.55
C PRO A 67 -13.67 17.43 -5.68
N SER A 68 -14.23 17.92 -4.58
CA SER A 68 -15.47 18.70 -4.61
C SER A 68 -15.29 20.00 -5.39
N ASP A 69 -16.38 20.59 -5.88
CA ASP A 69 -16.32 21.85 -6.65
C ASP A 69 -15.56 22.97 -5.91
N GLU A 70 -15.72 23.07 -4.58
CA GLU A 70 -14.99 24.02 -3.73
C GLU A 70 -13.47 23.74 -3.67
N GLU A 71 -13.06 22.47 -3.71
CA GLU A 71 -11.65 22.06 -3.74
C GLU A 71 -11.04 22.14 -5.14
N ARG A 72 -11.87 22.04 -6.20
CA ARG A 72 -11.47 22.22 -7.60
C ARG A 72 -11.18 23.68 -7.90
N ASP A 73 -12.08 24.58 -7.49
CA ASP A 73 -11.96 26.02 -7.76
C ASP A 73 -10.98 26.72 -6.79
N ALA A 74 -10.32 25.92 -5.93
CA ALA A 74 -9.35 26.37 -4.95
C ALA A 74 -8.07 26.93 -5.61
N GLY A 75 -7.98 28.26 -5.67
CA GLY A 75 -6.83 28.95 -6.23
C GLY A 75 -5.83 29.49 -5.19
N TRP A 76 -4.87 30.26 -5.69
CA TRP A 76 -4.02 31.13 -4.89
C TRP A 76 -4.63 32.53 -4.83
N HIS A 77 -4.52 33.19 -3.68
CA HIS A 77 -4.70 34.62 -3.58
C HIS A 77 -3.59 35.31 -4.38
N LYS A 78 -3.99 36.17 -5.32
CA LYS A 78 -3.08 36.87 -6.23
C LYS A 78 -2.88 38.31 -5.77
N LEU A 79 -1.64 38.70 -5.58
CA LEU A 79 -1.21 40.09 -5.42
C LEU A 79 -1.04 40.70 -6.81
N TRP A 80 -1.53 41.94 -7.02
CA TRP A 80 -1.46 42.64 -8.31
C TRP A 80 -1.96 41.81 -9.52
N LYS A 81 -3.02 41.00 -9.34
CA LYS A 81 -3.64 40.11 -10.35
C LYS A 81 -2.74 39.00 -10.95
N THR A 82 -1.43 39.01 -10.73
CA THR A 82 -0.48 38.05 -11.34
C THR A 82 0.37 37.27 -10.35
N LEU A 83 0.73 37.83 -9.19
CA LEU A 83 1.64 37.16 -8.25
C LEU A 83 0.90 36.33 -7.20
N PRO A 84 0.89 34.99 -7.29
CA PRO A 84 0.32 34.15 -6.22
C PRO A 84 1.16 34.28 -4.95
N TYR A 85 0.55 34.67 -3.83
CA TYR A 85 1.29 34.83 -2.57
C TYR A 85 0.79 33.90 -1.46
N TRP A 86 -0.51 33.56 -1.43
CA TRP A 86 -1.05 32.72 -0.38
C TRP A 86 -2.13 31.74 -0.88
N PRO A 87 -2.08 30.46 -0.48
CA PRO A 87 -3.09 29.49 -0.88
C PRO A 87 -4.41 29.70 -0.13
N THR A 88 -5.53 29.51 -0.83
CA THR A 88 -6.88 29.54 -0.23
C THR A 88 -7.05 28.47 0.86
N LYS A 89 -8.08 28.60 1.71
CA LYS A 89 -8.36 27.63 2.78
C LYS A 89 -8.66 26.22 2.23
N SER A 90 -9.41 26.12 1.13
CA SER A 90 -9.72 24.87 0.44
C SER A 90 -8.46 24.23 -0.16
N LEU A 91 -7.58 25.03 -0.80
CA LEU A 91 -6.31 24.52 -1.33
C LEU A 91 -5.42 23.95 -0.22
N ARG A 92 -5.27 24.66 0.91
CA ARG A 92 -4.52 24.14 2.07
C ARG A 92 -5.17 22.90 2.67
N ARG A 93 -6.51 22.79 2.68
CA ARG A 93 -7.20 21.57 3.14
C ARG A 93 -6.90 20.39 2.22
N ARG A 94 -6.96 20.58 0.89
CA ARG A 94 -6.61 19.56 -0.12
C ARG A 94 -5.17 19.08 0.05
N TRP A 95 -4.21 20.01 0.20
CA TRP A 95 -2.81 19.66 0.42
C TRP A 95 -2.57 18.94 1.75
N ARG A 96 -3.20 19.39 2.84
CA ARG A 96 -3.11 18.71 4.16
C ARG A 96 -3.69 17.31 4.12
N LYS A 97 -4.83 17.08 3.45
CA LYS A 97 -5.40 15.74 3.25
C LYS A 97 -4.42 14.85 2.50
N ARG A 98 -3.86 15.33 1.38
CA ARG A 98 -2.89 14.56 0.58
C ARG A 98 -1.62 14.20 1.36
N LEU A 99 -1.01 15.18 2.02
CA LEU A 99 0.19 14.97 2.83
C LEU A 99 -0.10 14.05 4.04
N GLY A 100 -1.27 14.20 4.66
CA GLY A 100 -1.71 13.32 5.75
C GLY A 100 -1.83 11.86 5.32
N CYS A 101 -2.54 11.60 4.22
CA CYS A 101 -2.67 10.23 3.69
C CYS A 101 -1.32 9.65 3.26
N MET A 102 -0.44 10.46 2.68
CA MET A 102 0.91 10.05 2.30
C MET A 102 1.74 9.63 3.53
N LEU A 103 1.70 10.41 4.62
CA LEU A 103 2.37 10.05 5.87
C LEU A 103 1.80 8.76 6.48
N ILE A 104 0.48 8.57 6.42
CA ILE A 104 -0.16 7.34 6.89
C ILE A 104 0.34 6.14 6.09
N VAL A 105 0.41 6.22 4.76
CA VAL A 105 0.92 5.12 3.93
C VAL A 105 2.40 4.82 4.18
N ILE A 106 3.22 5.82 4.50
CA ILE A 106 4.62 5.59 4.87
C ILE A 106 4.72 4.88 6.23
N LEU A 107 3.89 5.25 7.21
CA LEU A 107 3.92 4.66 8.55
C LEU A 107 3.26 3.26 8.60
N ALA A 108 2.14 3.12 7.91
CA ALA A 108 1.19 2.02 7.94
C ALA A 108 0.58 1.77 6.53
N PRO A 109 1.38 1.27 5.57
CA PRO A 109 0.92 1.00 4.20
C PRO A 109 -0.22 -0.03 4.11
N GLU A 110 -0.35 -0.92 5.10
CA GLU A 110 -1.45 -1.86 5.24
C GLU A 110 -2.83 -1.18 5.28
N ILE A 111 -2.92 0.04 5.83
CA ILE A 111 -4.16 0.83 5.82
C ILE A 111 -4.50 1.23 4.38
N GLY A 112 -3.49 1.66 3.60
CA GLY A 112 -3.67 2.00 2.19
C GLY A 112 -4.14 0.81 1.35
N VAL A 113 -3.54 -0.38 1.57
CA VAL A 113 -3.95 -1.61 0.88
C VAL A 113 -5.37 -2.04 1.27
N ALA A 114 -5.76 -1.92 2.53
CA ALA A 114 -7.12 -2.23 2.98
C ALA A 114 -8.17 -1.28 2.36
N ILE A 115 -7.87 0.02 2.27
CA ILE A 115 -8.74 1.00 1.59
C ILE A 115 -8.85 0.68 0.09
N ALA A 116 -7.74 0.32 -0.56
CA ALA A 116 -7.76 -0.08 -1.95
C ALA A 116 -8.63 -1.32 -2.19
N MET A 117 -8.55 -2.32 -1.29
CA MET A 117 -9.39 -3.51 -1.33
C MET A 117 -10.87 -3.18 -1.13
N ASP A 118 -11.20 -2.31 -0.17
CA ASP A 118 -12.58 -1.86 0.07
C ASP A 118 -13.20 -1.21 -1.18
N GLN A 119 -12.45 -0.33 -1.84
CA GLN A 119 -12.89 0.33 -3.07
C GLN A 119 -13.03 -0.66 -4.24
N TYR A 120 -12.09 -1.59 -4.37
CA TYR A 120 -12.14 -2.64 -5.39
C TYR A 120 -13.37 -3.54 -5.24
N LEU A 121 -13.69 -3.96 -4.01
CA LEU A 121 -14.88 -4.76 -3.73
C LEU A 121 -16.17 -3.96 -3.97
N SER A 122 -16.20 -2.70 -3.58
CA SER A 122 -17.33 -1.79 -3.82
C SER A 122 -17.61 -1.63 -5.32
N ALA A 123 -16.57 -1.50 -6.14
CA ALA A 123 -16.70 -1.43 -7.61
C ALA A 123 -17.27 -2.74 -8.20
N ARG A 124 -16.77 -3.90 -7.78
CA ARG A 124 -17.27 -5.19 -8.27
C ARG A 124 -18.72 -5.47 -7.90
N MET A 125 -19.14 -5.07 -6.70
CA MET A 125 -20.54 -5.19 -6.29
C MET A 125 -21.45 -4.30 -7.13
N ALA A 126 -21.02 -3.07 -7.44
CA ALA A 126 -21.76 -2.19 -8.32
C ALA A 126 -21.89 -2.78 -9.73
N GLU A 127 -20.80 -3.28 -10.31
CA GLU A 127 -20.81 -3.92 -11.63
C GLU A 127 -21.74 -5.14 -11.68
N GLY A 128 -21.70 -6.00 -10.66
CA GLY A 128 -22.60 -7.15 -10.55
C GLY A 128 -24.08 -6.75 -10.47
N GLY A 129 -24.40 -5.69 -9.73
CA GLY A 129 -25.76 -5.16 -9.63
C GLY A 129 -26.27 -4.55 -10.93
N TRP A 130 -25.42 -3.77 -11.63
CA TRP A 130 -25.73 -3.20 -12.94
C TRP A 130 -26.01 -4.29 -13.98
N ASN A 131 -25.14 -5.30 -14.08
CA ASN A 131 -25.30 -6.41 -15.03
C ASN A 131 -26.57 -7.24 -14.79
N MET A 132 -27.07 -7.26 -13.56
CA MET A 132 -28.32 -7.95 -13.21
C MET A 132 -29.53 -7.11 -13.65
N GLN A 133 -29.49 -5.80 -13.38
CA GLN A 133 -30.55 -4.87 -13.77
C GLN A 133 -30.67 -4.69 -15.30
N THR A 134 -29.56 -4.74 -16.04
CA THR A 134 -29.59 -4.70 -17.52
C THR A 134 -30.24 -5.96 -18.09
N LYS A 135 -29.93 -7.14 -17.55
CA LYS A 135 -30.59 -8.40 -17.98
C LYS A 135 -32.10 -8.38 -17.76
N ASP A 136 -32.55 -7.88 -16.61
CA ASP A 136 -33.98 -7.75 -16.31
C ASP A 136 -34.67 -6.74 -17.25
N SER A 137 -33.94 -5.70 -17.65
CA SER A 137 -34.43 -4.68 -18.59
C SER A 137 -34.53 -5.23 -20.02
N ASP A 138 -33.52 -5.96 -20.49
CA ASP A 138 -33.51 -6.60 -21.81
C ASP A 138 -34.61 -7.67 -21.94
N GLU A 139 -34.89 -8.42 -20.86
CA GLU A 139 -36.02 -9.35 -20.80
C GLU A 139 -37.37 -8.63 -20.81
N GLY A 140 -37.49 -7.49 -20.11
CA GLY A 140 -38.70 -6.66 -20.11
C GLY A 140 -38.94 -5.89 -21.42
N GLU A 141 -37.87 -5.55 -22.15
CA GLU A 141 -37.93 -4.82 -23.42
C GLU A 141 -38.31 -5.73 -24.60
N LYS A 142 -37.87 -7.00 -24.59
CA LYS A 142 -38.39 -8.05 -25.50
C LYS A 142 -39.90 -8.23 -25.44
N VAL A 143 -40.53 -7.90 -24.31
CA VAL A 143 -41.99 -7.99 -24.11
C VAL A 143 -42.74 -6.75 -24.62
N LYS A 144 -42.04 -5.65 -24.94
CA LYS A 144 -42.64 -4.32 -25.13
C LYS A 144 -42.59 -3.76 -26.56
N ASN A 145 -41.99 -4.50 -27.50
CA ASN A 145 -41.63 -4.06 -28.85
C ASN A 145 -42.81 -3.79 -29.83
N ASP A 146 -44.04 -3.61 -29.32
CA ASP A 146 -45.25 -3.37 -30.14
C ASP A 146 -45.62 -1.86 -30.29
N ASN A 147 -44.89 -0.93 -29.67
CA ASN A 147 -45.32 0.49 -29.53
C ASN A 147 -44.41 1.51 -30.26
N GLU A 148 -44.02 1.19 -31.49
CA GLU A 148 -42.82 1.65 -32.18
C GLU A 148 -42.87 3.04 -32.90
N ARG A 149 -43.69 4.01 -32.46
CA ARG A 149 -43.80 5.31 -33.17
C ARG A 149 -43.52 6.57 -32.35
N ARG A 150 -43.35 6.43 -31.03
CA ARG A 150 -42.87 7.54 -30.18
C ARG A 150 -41.33 7.61 -30.12
N ASP A 151 -40.70 6.52 -30.53
CA ASP A 151 -39.29 6.21 -30.30
C ASP A 151 -38.34 6.90 -31.28
N GLU A 152 -38.82 7.35 -32.44
CA GLU A 152 -37.96 7.98 -33.46
C GLU A 152 -37.46 9.38 -33.07
N ARG A 153 -38.20 10.12 -32.23
CA ARG A 153 -37.76 11.43 -31.70
C ARG A 153 -36.92 11.30 -30.44
N GLU A 154 -37.17 10.27 -29.63
CA GLU A 154 -36.35 9.95 -28.47
C GLU A 154 -35.01 9.30 -28.89
N GLY A 155 -35.01 8.50 -29.97
CA GLY A 155 -33.82 7.91 -30.56
C GLY A 155 -32.80 8.95 -31.04
N LYS A 156 -33.23 10.04 -31.68
CA LYS A 156 -32.33 11.14 -32.07
C LYS A 156 -31.74 11.90 -30.88
N ARG A 157 -32.47 11.99 -29.76
CA ARG A 157 -31.99 12.60 -28.51
C ARG A 157 -31.05 11.65 -27.76
N ALA A 158 -31.34 10.36 -27.79
CA ALA A 158 -30.49 9.31 -27.24
C ALA A 158 -29.17 9.20 -28.02
N GLU A 159 -29.20 9.29 -29.35
CA GLU A 159 -28.00 9.33 -30.22
C GLU A 159 -27.13 10.57 -29.92
N GLN A 160 -27.74 11.72 -29.65
CA GLN A 160 -27.02 12.91 -29.22
C GLN A 160 -26.44 12.79 -27.80
N VAL A 161 -27.09 12.05 -26.89
CA VAL A 161 -26.53 11.73 -25.56
C VAL A 161 -25.42 10.69 -25.65
N LEU A 162 -25.55 9.70 -26.54
CA LEU A 162 -24.59 8.63 -26.77
C LEU A 162 -23.29 9.18 -27.38
N THR A 163 -23.39 10.13 -28.30
CA THR A 163 -22.22 10.82 -28.88
C THR A 163 -21.51 11.74 -27.88
N VAL A 164 -22.24 12.31 -26.91
CA VAL A 164 -21.65 13.01 -25.75
C VAL A 164 -20.93 12.02 -24.82
N ASP A 165 -21.42 10.79 -24.70
CA ASP A 165 -20.81 9.71 -23.92
C ASP A 165 -19.53 9.15 -24.59
N GLU A 166 -19.48 9.04 -25.92
CA GLU A 166 -18.27 8.61 -26.64
C GLU A 166 -17.11 9.61 -26.49
N GLY A 167 -17.36 10.92 -26.67
CA GLY A 167 -16.32 11.93 -26.46
C GLY A 167 -15.80 11.98 -25.01
N MET A 168 -16.64 11.60 -24.04
CA MET A 168 -16.23 11.47 -22.63
C MET A 168 -15.37 10.22 -22.40
N LYS A 169 -15.67 9.10 -23.06
CA LYS A 169 -14.83 7.88 -23.00
C LYS A 169 -13.43 8.14 -23.53
N ASP A 170 -13.30 8.91 -24.60
CA ASP A 170 -12.00 9.28 -25.16
C ASP A 170 -11.18 10.15 -24.19
N GLU A 171 -11.80 11.12 -23.50
CA GLU A 171 -11.13 11.92 -22.47
C GLU A 171 -10.68 11.06 -21.27
N ILE A 172 -11.50 10.09 -20.86
CA ILE A 172 -11.15 9.13 -19.80
C ILE A 172 -9.98 8.24 -20.23
N ASP A 173 -10.00 7.75 -21.47
CA ASP A 173 -8.93 6.91 -22.03
C ASP A 173 -7.60 7.68 -22.08
N ASP A 174 -7.62 8.94 -22.51
CA ASP A 174 -6.42 9.78 -22.54
C ASP A 174 -5.86 10.09 -21.14
N LEU A 175 -6.72 10.29 -20.14
CA LEU A 175 -6.29 10.41 -18.74
C LEU A 175 -5.69 9.10 -18.20
N SER A 176 -6.24 7.96 -18.61
CA SER A 176 -5.72 6.64 -18.22
C SER A 176 -4.32 6.37 -18.79
N LYS A 177 -4.03 6.86 -20.01
CA LYS A 177 -2.69 6.78 -20.63
C LYS A 177 -1.66 7.60 -19.87
N ALA A 178 -2.00 8.82 -19.45
CA ALA A 178 -1.12 9.68 -18.65
C ALA A 178 -0.81 9.06 -17.27
N ASP A 179 -1.80 8.38 -16.69
CA ASP A 179 -1.63 7.61 -15.46
C ASP A 179 -0.68 6.42 -15.67
N ALA A 180 -0.83 5.66 -16.75
CA ALA A 180 0.05 4.54 -17.09
C ALA A 180 1.52 4.98 -17.24
N PHE A 181 1.80 6.11 -17.90
CA PHE A 181 3.16 6.64 -18.01
C PHE A 181 3.76 6.99 -16.64
N THR A 182 2.94 7.48 -15.73
CA THR A 182 3.40 7.85 -14.39
C THR A 182 3.62 6.63 -13.48
N LYS A 183 2.76 5.60 -13.61
CA LYS A 183 2.95 4.28 -12.97
C LYS A 183 4.28 3.66 -13.41
N LEU A 184 4.62 3.76 -14.70
CA LEU A 184 5.89 3.25 -15.23
C LEU A 184 7.11 3.89 -14.53
N PHE A 185 7.12 5.20 -14.32
CA PHE A 185 8.24 5.88 -13.65
C PHE A 185 8.46 5.37 -12.21
N ALA A 186 7.38 5.20 -11.44
CA ALA A 186 7.44 4.65 -10.09
C ALA A 186 7.94 3.18 -10.09
N CYS A 187 7.49 2.38 -11.05
CA CYS A 187 7.94 1.00 -11.22
C CYS A 187 9.43 0.92 -11.59
N VAL A 188 9.92 1.76 -12.50
CA VAL A 188 11.34 1.77 -12.89
C VAL A 188 12.24 2.09 -11.70
N GLN A 189 11.92 3.12 -10.92
CA GLN A 189 12.69 3.47 -9.72
C GLN A 189 12.69 2.34 -8.68
N SER A 190 11.54 1.69 -8.50
CA SER A 190 11.38 0.56 -7.58
C SER A 190 12.18 -0.67 -8.03
N ILE A 191 12.09 -1.02 -9.31
CA ILE A 191 12.82 -2.14 -9.93
C ILE A 191 14.32 -1.91 -9.79
N TRP A 192 14.80 -0.68 -10.04
CA TRP A 192 16.21 -0.35 -9.92
C TRP A 192 16.75 -0.61 -8.51
N LEU A 193 16.03 -0.18 -7.46
CA LEU A 193 16.40 -0.47 -6.08
C LEU A 193 16.45 -1.96 -5.77
N ILE A 194 15.46 -2.72 -6.27
CA ILE A 194 15.39 -4.18 -6.07
C ILE A 194 16.59 -4.85 -6.74
N VAL A 195 16.87 -4.51 -8.00
CA VAL A 195 18.00 -5.05 -8.76
C VAL A 195 19.33 -4.72 -8.07
N GLN A 196 19.52 -3.47 -7.61
CA GLN A 196 20.71 -3.10 -6.83
C GLN A 196 20.82 -3.90 -5.53
N SER A 197 19.72 -4.07 -4.81
CA SER A 197 19.70 -4.82 -3.55
C SER A 197 20.07 -6.29 -3.77
N ILE A 198 19.50 -6.94 -4.80
CA ILE A 198 19.82 -8.32 -5.17
C ILE A 198 21.31 -8.44 -5.55
N ALA A 199 21.82 -7.55 -6.40
CA ALA A 199 23.21 -7.58 -6.82
C ALA A 199 24.18 -7.43 -5.64
N ARG A 200 23.83 -6.63 -4.62
CA ARG A 200 24.60 -6.53 -3.38
C ARG A 200 24.60 -7.83 -2.57
N VAL A 201 23.45 -8.49 -2.44
CA VAL A 201 23.38 -9.81 -1.76
C VAL A 201 24.27 -10.83 -2.46
N LEU A 202 24.19 -10.88 -3.81
CA LEU A 202 25.00 -11.81 -4.61
C LEU A 202 26.50 -11.51 -4.52
N ALA A 203 26.89 -10.25 -4.37
CA ALA A 203 28.27 -9.83 -4.16
C ALA A 203 28.75 -9.99 -2.70
N GLY A 204 27.92 -10.49 -1.78
CA GLY A 204 28.25 -10.61 -0.36
C GLY A 204 28.35 -9.27 0.38
N LEU A 205 27.79 -8.19 -0.19
CA LEU A 205 27.81 -6.85 0.38
C LEU A 205 26.58 -6.59 1.26
N PRO A 206 26.75 -5.90 2.41
CA PRO A 206 25.63 -5.62 3.30
C PRO A 206 24.63 -4.63 2.67
N ILE A 207 23.34 -4.83 2.98
CA ILE A 207 22.24 -3.93 2.65
C ILE A 207 21.90 -3.08 3.88
N THR A 208 21.49 -1.84 3.69
CA THR A 208 21.05 -0.98 4.80
C THR A 208 19.64 -1.34 5.28
N GLN A 209 19.36 -1.15 6.57
CA GLN A 209 17.99 -1.32 7.09
C GLN A 209 16.98 -0.37 6.41
N LEU A 210 17.44 0.80 5.95
CA LEU A 210 16.62 1.75 5.22
C LEU A 210 16.23 1.24 3.83
N GLU A 211 17.16 0.63 3.09
CA GLU A 211 16.86 -0.03 1.81
C GLU A 211 15.87 -1.18 2.00
N LEU A 212 16.05 -1.99 3.05
CA LEU A 212 15.13 -3.07 3.40
C LEU A 212 13.71 -2.56 3.69
N ALA A 213 13.58 -1.50 4.48
CA ALA A 213 12.30 -0.86 4.77
C ALA A 213 11.66 -0.25 3.51
N THR A 214 12.47 0.30 2.61
CA THR A 214 11.99 0.85 1.33
C THR A 214 11.46 -0.25 0.42
N MET A 215 12.14 -1.41 0.35
CA MET A 215 11.65 -2.58 -0.39
C MET A 215 10.31 -3.09 0.16
N ALA A 216 10.15 -3.11 1.48
CA ALA A 216 8.89 -3.48 2.11
C ALA A 216 7.76 -2.52 1.71
N LEU A 217 8.02 -1.21 1.64
CA LEU A 217 7.01 -0.24 1.19
C LEU A 217 6.69 -0.41 -0.30
N VAL A 218 7.71 -0.64 -1.14
CA VAL A 218 7.53 -0.91 -2.57
C VAL A 218 6.60 -2.10 -2.78
N PHE A 219 6.76 -3.18 -2.01
CA PHE A 219 5.87 -4.34 -2.06
C PHE A 219 4.40 -3.94 -1.80
N CYS A 220 4.12 -3.19 -0.75
CA CYS A 220 2.77 -2.71 -0.47
C CYS A 220 2.24 -1.73 -1.54
N ALA A 221 3.10 -0.88 -2.10
CA ALA A 221 2.74 0.03 -3.18
C ALA A 221 2.32 -0.72 -4.44
N LEU A 222 3.02 -1.79 -4.81
CA LEU A 222 2.64 -2.66 -5.91
C LEU A 222 1.27 -3.31 -5.67
N LEU A 223 0.98 -3.78 -4.45
CA LEU A 223 -0.35 -4.29 -4.10
C LEU A 223 -1.44 -3.22 -4.29
N MET A 224 -1.22 -2.00 -3.80
CA MET A 224 -2.17 -0.88 -4.03
C MET A 224 -2.39 -0.61 -5.52
N TYR A 225 -1.32 -0.61 -6.33
CA TYR A 225 -1.44 -0.41 -7.77
C TYR A 225 -2.23 -1.53 -8.46
N THR A 226 -2.08 -2.78 -8.02
CA THR A 226 -2.88 -3.89 -8.60
C THR A 226 -4.36 -3.75 -8.25
N LEU A 227 -4.70 -3.33 -7.02
CA LEU A 227 -6.09 -3.16 -6.59
C LEU A 227 -6.76 -1.92 -7.22
N TRP A 228 -5.98 -0.88 -7.51
CA TRP A 228 -6.43 0.33 -8.18
C TRP A 228 -6.07 0.41 -9.67
N TRP A 229 -5.85 -0.74 -10.31
CA TRP A 229 -5.47 -0.76 -11.72
C TRP A 229 -6.49 -0.04 -12.60
N ASP A 230 -7.79 -0.34 -12.38
CA ASP A 230 -8.91 0.19 -13.15
C ASP A 230 -9.37 1.58 -12.69
N LYS A 231 -8.79 2.12 -11.60
CA LYS A 231 -9.14 3.45 -11.08
C LYS A 231 -8.17 4.51 -11.64
N PRO A 232 -8.63 5.50 -12.42
CA PRO A 232 -7.73 6.50 -13.01
C PRO A 232 -7.14 7.43 -11.94
N PHE A 233 -5.84 7.72 -12.02
CA PHE A 233 -5.15 8.66 -11.15
C PHE A 233 -5.32 10.12 -11.60
N GLY A 234 -5.60 11.03 -10.67
CA GLY A 234 -5.49 12.47 -10.92
C GLY A 234 -6.68 13.12 -11.63
N VAL A 235 -7.86 12.50 -11.59
CA VAL A 235 -9.10 13.08 -12.13
C VAL A 235 -9.48 14.36 -11.35
N GLU A 236 -9.50 15.51 -12.03
CA GLU A 236 -9.82 16.81 -11.42
C GLU A 236 -11.26 17.29 -11.66
N ARG A 237 -11.96 16.67 -12.61
CA ARG A 237 -13.33 17.05 -12.98
C ARG A 237 -14.27 15.87 -12.80
N SER A 238 -15.39 16.10 -12.11
CA SER A 238 -16.56 15.24 -12.15
C SER A 238 -17.57 15.83 -13.11
N ILE A 239 -18.09 15.03 -14.03
CA ILE A 239 -19.26 15.38 -14.82
C ILE A 239 -20.48 14.81 -14.10
N THR A 240 -21.39 15.68 -13.65
CA THR A 240 -22.64 15.25 -13.02
C THR A 240 -23.64 14.87 -14.11
N ILE A 241 -23.86 13.56 -14.29
CA ILE A 241 -24.88 13.07 -15.21
C ILE A 241 -26.24 13.23 -14.52
N HIS A 242 -27.02 14.23 -14.95
CA HIS A 242 -28.42 14.36 -14.54
C HIS A 242 -29.27 13.37 -15.34
N ALA A 243 -29.34 12.13 -14.88
CA ALA A 243 -30.27 11.15 -15.44
C ALA A 243 -31.71 11.62 -15.18
N ASN A 244 -32.43 12.00 -16.23
CA ASN A 244 -33.85 12.29 -16.17
C ASN A 244 -34.64 11.01 -16.47
N TYR A 245 -34.55 10.01 -15.59
CA TYR A 245 -35.31 8.76 -15.68
C TYR A 245 -35.84 8.35 -14.31
N GLY A 246 -37.02 7.75 -14.32
CA GLY A 246 -37.95 7.63 -13.20
C GLY A 246 -37.38 7.07 -11.88
N HIS A 247 -38.08 7.47 -10.82
CA HIS A 247 -38.00 7.18 -9.37
C HIS A 247 -37.14 6.01 -8.84
N SER A 248 -36.87 4.97 -9.62
CA SER A 248 -36.13 3.76 -9.25
C SER A 248 -34.61 3.99 -9.11
N ILE A 249 -33.96 4.71 -10.04
CA ILE A 249 -32.50 4.96 -9.99
C ILE A 249 -32.14 5.98 -8.91
N SER A 250 -33.08 6.85 -8.49
CA SER A 250 -32.82 7.81 -7.42
C SER A 250 -32.53 7.13 -6.08
N ALA A 251 -33.09 5.93 -5.83
CA ALA A 251 -32.79 5.13 -4.65
C ALA A 251 -31.36 4.58 -4.71
N THR A 252 -30.93 4.09 -5.88
CA THR A 252 -29.56 3.61 -6.13
C THR A 252 -28.54 4.75 -6.06
N VAL A 253 -28.84 5.92 -6.64
CA VAL A 253 -28.00 7.12 -6.55
C VAL A 253 -27.94 7.65 -5.12
N LYS A 254 -29.04 7.57 -4.35
CA LYS A 254 -29.06 7.97 -2.94
C LYS A 254 -28.26 6.98 -2.07
N ALA A 255 -28.28 5.69 -2.39
CA ALA A 255 -27.42 4.68 -1.78
C ALA A 255 -25.94 4.92 -2.13
N ILE A 256 -25.61 5.24 -3.39
CA ILE A 256 -24.23 5.57 -3.83
C ILE A 256 -23.74 6.89 -3.19
N LYS A 257 -24.62 7.88 -3.05
CA LYS A 257 -24.31 9.17 -2.41
C LYS A 257 -24.16 9.04 -0.89
N GLN A 258 -24.83 8.07 -0.27
CA GLN A 258 -24.61 7.67 1.12
C GLN A 258 -23.31 6.87 1.31
N LEU A 259 -22.91 6.06 0.32
CA LEU A 259 -21.65 5.34 0.32
C LEU A 259 -20.43 6.25 0.06
N GLY A 260 -20.62 7.39 -0.62
CA GLY A 260 -19.56 8.30 -1.06
C GLY A 260 -19.37 9.59 -0.27
N SER A 261 -20.05 9.80 0.87
CA SER A 261 -19.90 11.03 1.66
C SER A 261 -18.60 11.01 2.48
N GLU A 262 -17.46 11.13 1.81
CA GLU A 262 -16.14 11.32 2.44
C GLU A 262 -15.94 12.79 2.84
N ASP A 263 -16.55 13.18 3.97
CA ASP A 263 -16.16 14.38 4.71
C ASP A 263 -14.88 14.08 5.56
N PRO A 264 -14.15 15.08 6.10
CA PRO A 264 -12.72 15.04 6.49
C PRO A 264 -12.45 14.32 7.81
N ALA A 265 -13.15 13.22 8.03
CA ALA A 265 -13.11 12.38 9.20
C ALA A 265 -12.02 11.29 9.07
N LEU A 266 -10.89 11.52 8.40
CA LEU A 266 -9.83 10.50 8.29
C LEU A 266 -9.41 9.95 9.68
N TRP A 267 -9.59 10.74 10.75
CA TRP A 267 -9.39 10.38 12.15
C TRP A 267 -10.54 9.60 12.80
N ASN A 268 -11.81 10.01 12.63
CA ASN A 268 -12.96 9.30 13.19
C ASN A 268 -13.29 8.02 12.38
N LEU A 269 -12.93 8.02 11.10
CA LEU A 269 -13.07 6.91 10.17
C LEU A 269 -12.03 5.83 10.50
N THR A 270 -10.74 6.14 10.67
CA THR A 270 -9.74 5.08 10.87
C THR A 270 -9.89 4.30 12.17
N VAL A 271 -10.31 4.93 13.28
CA VAL A 271 -10.50 4.22 14.57
C VAL A 271 -11.92 3.66 14.72
N GLY A 272 -12.95 4.43 14.33
CA GLY A 272 -14.34 3.99 14.40
C GLY A 272 -14.66 2.88 13.39
N VAL A 273 -14.17 2.99 12.16
CA VAL A 273 -14.32 1.94 11.14
C VAL A 273 -13.46 0.73 11.46
N LEU A 274 -12.25 0.86 12.06
CA LEU A 274 -11.52 -0.34 12.51
C LEU A 274 -12.37 -1.12 13.53
N LEU A 275 -12.94 -0.43 14.52
CA LEU A 275 -13.73 -1.06 15.58
C LEU A 275 -15.06 -1.64 15.08
N ASP A 276 -15.74 -0.97 14.14
CA ASP A 276 -17.00 -1.46 13.56
C ASP A 276 -16.77 -2.55 12.49
N VAL A 277 -15.72 -2.42 11.66
CA VAL A 277 -15.28 -3.49 10.75
C VAL A 277 -14.84 -4.70 11.54
N GLU A 278 -14.16 -4.55 12.67
CA GLU A 278 -13.73 -5.66 13.51
C GLU A 278 -14.91 -6.42 14.11
N LYS A 279 -15.93 -5.73 14.66
CA LYS A 279 -17.18 -6.37 15.11
C LYS A 279 -17.93 -7.05 13.96
N SER A 280 -18.09 -6.38 12.82
CA SER A 280 -18.78 -6.95 11.64
C SER A 280 -18.03 -8.15 11.07
N SER A 281 -16.70 -8.09 11.03
CA SER A 281 -15.83 -9.14 10.49
C SER A 281 -15.83 -10.40 11.34
N VAL A 282 -15.82 -10.27 12.66
CA VAL A 282 -15.93 -11.42 13.58
C VAL A 282 -17.28 -12.13 13.40
N LEU A 283 -18.37 -11.37 13.29
CA LEU A 283 -19.72 -11.93 13.07
C LEU A 283 -19.86 -12.57 11.68
N CYS A 284 -19.36 -11.90 10.65
CA CYS A 284 -19.34 -12.39 9.27
C CYS A 284 -18.48 -13.65 9.13
N PHE A 285 -17.35 -13.71 9.83
CA PHE A 285 -16.48 -14.87 9.85
C PHE A 285 -17.15 -16.08 10.51
N GLY A 286 -17.82 -15.90 11.66
CA GLY A 286 -18.59 -16.98 12.29
C GLY A 286 -19.64 -17.59 11.35
N LYS A 287 -20.28 -16.77 10.51
CA LYS A 287 -21.18 -17.25 9.44
C LYS A 287 -20.42 -18.01 8.35
N MET A 288 -19.33 -17.46 7.82
CA MET A 288 -18.53 -18.08 6.76
C MET A 288 -17.96 -19.45 7.18
N LEU A 289 -17.37 -19.55 8.38
CA LEU A 289 -16.80 -20.80 8.88
C LEU A 289 -17.87 -21.89 9.01
N ARG A 290 -19.08 -21.53 9.43
CA ARG A 290 -20.22 -22.44 9.50
C ARG A 290 -20.58 -23.01 8.14
N ASP A 291 -20.60 -22.17 7.11
CA ASP A 291 -20.93 -22.60 5.74
C ASP A 291 -19.84 -23.50 5.16
N VAL A 292 -18.56 -23.21 5.46
CA VAL A 292 -17.43 -24.09 5.10
C VAL A 292 -17.51 -25.43 5.83
N LEU A 293 -17.82 -25.45 7.13
CA LEU A 293 -17.99 -26.67 7.90
C LEU A 293 -19.16 -27.50 7.37
N LYS A 294 -20.32 -26.88 7.10
CA LYS A 294 -21.48 -27.55 6.48
C LYS A 294 -21.13 -28.19 5.14
N ASN A 295 -20.32 -27.51 4.32
CA ASN A 295 -19.81 -28.06 3.06
C ASN A 295 -18.88 -29.27 3.26
N LEU A 296 -17.97 -29.18 4.23
CA LEU A 296 -17.09 -30.30 4.58
C LEU A 296 -17.88 -31.52 5.09
N PHE A 297 -19.03 -31.30 5.75
CA PHE A 297 -19.95 -32.34 6.19
C PHE A 297 -21.00 -32.74 5.12
N GLY A 298 -20.78 -32.38 3.85
CA GLY A 298 -21.58 -32.87 2.72
C GLY A 298 -22.88 -32.12 2.44
N VAL A 299 -23.13 -30.97 3.07
CA VAL A 299 -24.24 -30.07 2.73
C VAL A 299 -23.71 -29.04 1.75
N SER A 300 -24.08 -29.11 0.47
CA SER A 300 -23.60 -28.16 -0.55
C SER A 300 -24.24 -26.77 -0.35
N CYS A 301 -23.48 -25.85 0.23
CA CYS A 301 -23.75 -24.43 0.31
C CYS A 301 -22.73 -23.65 -0.53
N THR A 302 -23.17 -22.61 -1.25
CA THR A 302 -22.26 -21.67 -1.91
C THR A 302 -21.53 -20.84 -0.85
N ILE A 303 -20.20 -21.01 -0.73
CA ILE A 303 -19.36 -20.21 0.16
C ILE A 303 -19.31 -18.79 -0.40
N THR A 304 -19.98 -17.86 0.28
CA THR A 304 -19.87 -16.43 -0.01
C THR A 304 -18.96 -15.81 1.04
N ILE A 305 -17.79 -15.32 0.62
CA ILE A 305 -16.86 -14.65 1.52
C ILE A 305 -17.37 -13.22 1.75
N PRO A 306 -17.68 -12.82 2.99
CA PRO A 306 -18.18 -11.47 3.27
C PRO A 306 -17.14 -10.40 2.93
N ARG A 307 -17.61 -9.25 2.44
CA ARG A 307 -16.77 -8.08 2.11
C ARG A 307 -15.92 -7.63 3.29
N ASP A 308 -16.54 -7.45 4.45
CA ASP A 308 -15.87 -6.96 5.65
C ASP A 308 -14.76 -7.92 6.11
N PHE A 309 -15.02 -9.22 6.05
CA PHE A 309 -14.02 -10.25 6.35
C PHE A 309 -12.85 -10.22 5.37
N THR A 310 -13.11 -9.97 4.08
CA THR A 310 -12.05 -9.85 3.06
C THR A 310 -11.15 -8.65 3.32
N ILE A 311 -11.72 -7.51 3.71
CA ILE A 311 -10.97 -6.29 4.07
C ILE A 311 -10.14 -6.54 5.33
N PHE A 312 -10.74 -7.14 6.36
CA PHE A 312 -10.06 -7.54 7.59
C PHE A 312 -8.85 -8.44 7.32
N LEU A 313 -9.07 -9.53 6.56
CA LEU A 313 -8.02 -10.48 6.22
C LEU A 313 -6.89 -9.80 5.42
N THR A 314 -7.26 -8.95 4.46
CA THR A 314 -6.30 -8.19 3.65
C THR A 314 -5.45 -7.27 4.52
N PHE A 315 -6.05 -6.56 5.47
CA PHE A 315 -5.35 -5.67 6.40
C PHE A 315 -4.30 -6.43 7.22
N TYR A 316 -4.70 -7.48 7.94
CA TYR A 316 -3.77 -8.21 8.83
C TYR A 316 -2.74 -9.03 8.07
N LEU A 317 -3.08 -9.64 6.93
CA LEU A 317 -2.10 -10.32 6.09
C LEU A 317 -1.07 -9.34 5.54
N THR A 318 -1.50 -8.18 5.05
CA THR A 318 -0.57 -7.18 4.53
C THR A 318 0.33 -6.62 5.64
N ALA A 319 -0.23 -6.33 6.81
CA ALA A 319 0.55 -5.88 7.98
C ALA A 319 1.62 -6.91 8.39
N THR A 320 1.26 -8.20 8.35
CA THR A 320 2.17 -9.32 8.64
C THR A 320 3.29 -9.41 7.60
N LEU A 321 2.92 -9.45 6.31
CA LEU A 321 3.88 -9.56 5.21
C LEU A 321 4.85 -8.39 5.20
N PHE A 322 4.34 -7.17 5.35
CA PHE A 322 5.15 -5.96 5.42
C PHE A 322 6.10 -5.97 6.62
N SER A 323 5.64 -6.43 7.79
CA SER A 323 6.48 -6.52 8.98
C SER A 323 7.51 -7.66 8.90
N ALA A 324 7.19 -8.75 8.20
CA ALA A 324 8.08 -9.89 8.02
C ALA A 324 9.37 -9.53 7.27
N PHE A 325 9.38 -8.49 6.43
CA PHE A 325 10.61 -7.98 5.81
C PHE A 325 11.67 -7.60 6.86
N HIS A 326 11.27 -7.06 8.01
CA HIS A 326 12.21 -6.66 9.07
C HIS A 326 12.84 -7.85 9.79
N ILE A 327 12.22 -9.04 9.73
CA ILE A 327 12.83 -10.29 10.18
C ILE A 327 13.98 -10.69 9.25
N GLY A 328 13.98 -10.28 7.98
CA GLY A 328 15.10 -10.52 7.06
C GLY A 328 16.46 -9.99 7.58
N ALA A 329 16.43 -8.96 8.44
CA ALA A 329 17.62 -8.42 9.11
C ALA A 329 18.00 -9.14 10.42
N TRP A 330 17.44 -10.33 10.71
CA TRP A 330 17.59 -11.04 11.99
C TRP A 330 19.06 -11.27 12.40
N ASN A 331 19.89 -11.61 11.41
CA ASN A 331 21.31 -11.94 11.59
C ASN A 331 22.25 -10.81 11.17
N TRP A 332 21.72 -9.61 10.90
CA TRP A 332 22.55 -8.48 10.50
C TRP A 332 23.35 -7.90 11.67
N GLU A 333 24.40 -7.16 11.33
CA GLU A 333 25.26 -6.52 12.31
C GLU A 333 24.70 -5.17 12.77
N PHE A 334 24.35 -5.07 14.05
CA PHE A 334 23.88 -3.84 14.69
C PHE A 334 24.99 -3.15 15.50
N PRO A 335 24.88 -1.83 15.75
CA PRO A 335 25.89 -1.07 16.51
C PRO A 335 26.18 -1.63 17.89
N THR A 336 25.15 -2.13 18.59
CA THR A 336 25.28 -2.80 19.90
C THR A 336 24.41 -4.06 19.95
N PRO A 337 24.78 -5.06 20.78
CA PRO A 337 23.95 -6.24 20.98
C PRO A 337 22.57 -5.90 21.55
N THR A 338 22.46 -4.85 22.38
CA THR A 338 21.18 -4.37 22.91
C THR A 338 20.24 -3.93 21.81
N ILE A 339 20.72 -3.15 20.84
CA ILE A 339 19.90 -2.67 19.71
C ILE A 339 19.45 -3.84 18.85
N ARG A 340 20.32 -4.83 18.62
CA ARG A 340 19.93 -6.07 17.91
C ARG A 340 18.77 -6.76 18.59
N THR A 341 18.82 -6.89 19.91
CA THR A 341 17.76 -7.53 20.70
C THR A 341 16.47 -6.72 20.64
N VAL A 342 16.54 -5.39 20.78
CA VAL A 342 15.37 -4.49 20.65
C VAL A 342 14.75 -4.58 19.25
N TRP A 343 15.58 -4.61 18.18
CA TRP A 343 15.11 -4.83 16.81
C TRP A 343 14.32 -6.12 16.68
N ARG A 344 14.87 -7.23 17.20
CA ARG A 344 14.23 -8.55 17.14
C ARG A 344 12.89 -8.57 17.86
N TYR A 345 12.79 -7.96 19.04
CA TYR A 345 11.53 -7.86 19.76
C TYR A 345 10.50 -7.05 18.98
N PHE A 346 10.86 -5.89 18.44
CA PHE A 346 9.91 -5.09 17.65
C PHE A 346 9.53 -5.78 16.33
N ALA A 347 10.47 -6.42 15.63
CA ALA A 347 10.18 -7.16 14.40
C ALA A 347 9.24 -8.35 14.66
N LEU A 348 9.44 -9.09 15.75
CA LEU A 348 8.56 -10.18 16.16
C LEU A 348 7.19 -9.68 16.61
N ALA A 349 7.13 -8.61 17.41
CA ALA A 349 5.87 -8.03 17.87
C ALA A 349 5.03 -7.50 16.69
N ALA A 350 5.65 -6.77 15.76
CA ALA A 350 4.96 -6.25 14.58
C ALA A 350 4.47 -7.38 13.65
N THR A 351 5.30 -8.39 13.41
CA THR A 351 4.93 -9.53 12.55
C THR A 351 3.90 -10.45 13.22
N GLY A 352 3.99 -10.65 14.53
CA GLY A 352 3.10 -11.53 15.29
C GLY A 352 1.71 -10.95 15.54
N ALA A 353 1.56 -9.62 15.54
CA ALA A 353 0.27 -8.99 15.81
C ALA A 353 -0.83 -9.41 14.81
N GLY A 354 -0.51 -9.53 13.52
CA GLY A 354 -1.46 -9.90 12.48
C GLY A 354 -1.96 -11.34 12.57
N PRO A 355 -1.09 -12.37 12.62
CA PRO A 355 -1.52 -13.75 12.78
C PRO A 355 -2.26 -14.00 14.10
N LEU A 356 -1.87 -13.31 15.19
CA LEU A 356 -2.59 -13.39 16.46
C LEU A 356 -3.99 -12.78 16.36
N ALA A 357 -4.14 -11.63 15.71
CA ALA A 357 -5.45 -11.02 15.44
C ALA A 357 -6.35 -11.95 14.61
N ILE A 358 -5.80 -12.56 13.55
CA ILE A 358 -6.53 -13.55 12.74
C ILE A 358 -6.91 -14.75 13.62
N MET A 359 -5.98 -15.32 14.38
CA MET A 359 -6.24 -16.46 15.25
C MET A 359 -7.31 -16.17 16.31
N ILE A 360 -7.30 -15.00 16.94
CA ILE A 360 -8.34 -14.58 17.88
C ILE A 360 -9.70 -14.53 17.17
N SER A 361 -9.78 -13.92 15.98
CA SER A 361 -11.01 -13.92 15.18
C SER A 361 -11.49 -15.33 14.83
N LEU A 362 -10.57 -16.24 14.47
CA LEU A 362 -10.88 -17.64 14.16
C LEU A 362 -11.49 -18.35 15.39
N LEU A 363 -10.84 -18.22 16.55
CA LEU A 363 -11.29 -18.83 17.81
C LEU A 363 -12.64 -18.25 18.26
N THR A 364 -12.82 -16.93 18.17
CA THR A 364 -14.07 -16.27 18.52
C THR A 364 -15.22 -16.69 17.61
N GLY A 365 -15.01 -16.78 16.31
CA GLY A 365 -16.03 -17.26 15.37
C GLY A 365 -16.52 -18.68 15.70
N MET A 366 -15.65 -19.56 16.20
CA MET A 366 -16.03 -20.91 16.63
C MET A 366 -16.84 -20.92 17.93
N VAL A 367 -16.51 -20.05 18.88
CA VAL A 367 -17.15 -20.03 20.21
C VAL A 367 -18.47 -19.26 20.21
N TYR A 368 -18.64 -18.27 19.32
CA TYR A 368 -19.82 -17.39 19.26
C TYR A 368 -21.15 -18.17 19.15
N ASP A 369 -21.16 -19.32 18.47
CA ASP A 369 -22.36 -20.16 18.34
C ASP A 369 -22.67 -21.03 19.55
N MET A 370 -21.67 -21.32 20.38
CA MET A 370 -21.78 -22.27 21.49
C MET A 370 -22.14 -21.60 22.81
N VAL A 371 -22.03 -20.27 22.88
CA VAL A 371 -22.12 -19.49 24.12
C VAL A 371 -23.08 -18.33 23.91
N VAL A 372 -24.07 -18.17 24.81
CA VAL A 372 -24.82 -16.91 24.95
C VAL A 372 -23.79 -15.81 25.23
N VAL A 373 -23.50 -15.01 24.21
CA VAL A 373 -22.41 -14.04 24.23
C VAL A 373 -22.61 -13.08 25.40
N SER A 374 -21.78 -13.23 26.42
CA SER A 374 -21.80 -12.34 27.57
C SER A 374 -21.10 -11.03 27.21
N ASP A 375 -21.55 -9.90 27.78
CA ASP A 375 -20.92 -8.60 27.59
C ASP A 375 -19.42 -8.62 27.95
N LEU A 376 -19.03 -9.45 28.93
CA LEU A 376 -17.63 -9.67 29.33
C LEU A 376 -16.78 -10.28 28.22
N TYR A 377 -17.32 -11.20 27.41
CA TYR A 377 -16.60 -11.82 26.30
C TYR A 377 -16.34 -10.82 25.17
N VAL A 378 -17.33 -9.99 24.85
CA VAL A 378 -17.18 -8.90 23.87
C VAL A 378 -16.13 -7.89 24.35
N LEU A 379 -16.15 -7.53 25.63
CA LEU A 379 -15.14 -6.66 26.23
C LEU A 379 -13.74 -7.25 26.12
N PHE A 380 -13.56 -8.55 26.42
CA PHE A 380 -12.28 -9.24 26.30
C PHE A 380 -11.73 -9.17 24.87
N ILE A 381 -12.58 -9.37 23.86
CA ILE A 381 -12.21 -9.27 22.44
C ILE A 381 -11.74 -7.85 22.11
N VAL A 382 -12.55 -6.84 22.42
CA VAL A 382 -12.23 -5.43 22.11
C VAL A 382 -10.93 -5.01 22.80
N VAL A 383 -10.72 -5.40 24.06
CA VAL A 383 -9.48 -5.11 24.79
C VAL A 383 -8.28 -5.82 24.15
N SER A 384 -8.44 -7.09 23.75
CA SER A 384 -7.36 -7.87 23.11
C SER A 384 -6.91 -7.23 21.80
N PHE A 385 -7.85 -6.83 20.95
CA PHE A 385 -7.54 -6.13 19.70
C PHE A 385 -6.95 -4.75 19.92
N PHE A 386 -7.45 -4.00 20.91
CA PHE A 386 -6.86 -2.72 21.28
C PHE A 386 -5.38 -2.88 21.72
N LEU A 387 -5.08 -3.86 22.57
CA LEU A 387 -3.72 -4.14 23.03
C LEU A 387 -2.81 -4.61 21.89
N LEU A 388 -3.32 -5.44 20.97
CA LEU A 388 -2.58 -5.84 19.77
C LEU A 388 -2.28 -4.63 18.87
N GLY A 389 -3.26 -3.75 18.66
CA GLY A 389 -3.11 -2.51 17.89
C GLY A 389 -2.05 -1.59 18.50
N VAL A 390 -2.10 -1.35 19.82
CA VAL A 390 -1.10 -0.55 20.53
C VAL A 390 0.29 -1.18 20.42
N THR A 391 0.39 -2.50 20.61
CA THR A 391 1.65 -3.24 20.49
C THR A 391 2.24 -3.11 19.08
N TYR A 392 1.41 -3.26 18.05
CA TYR A 392 1.80 -3.08 16.67
C TYR A 392 2.31 -1.66 16.41
N ILE A 393 1.58 -0.62 16.82
CA ILE A 393 1.98 0.78 16.62
C ILE A 393 3.32 1.07 17.31
N VAL A 394 3.49 0.64 18.57
CA VAL A 394 4.73 0.85 19.33
C VAL A 394 5.90 0.13 18.64
N ALA A 395 5.71 -1.11 18.21
CA ALA A 395 6.73 -1.87 17.50
C ALA A 395 7.11 -1.21 16.16
N ARG A 396 6.12 -0.69 15.41
CA ARG A 396 6.32 0.01 14.14
C ARG A 396 7.12 1.30 14.29
N LEU A 397 6.73 2.15 15.25
CA LEU A 397 7.46 3.38 15.55
C LEU A 397 8.88 3.08 16.04
N GLY A 398 9.03 2.04 16.88
CA GLY A 398 10.32 1.53 17.33
C GLY A 398 11.22 1.13 16.16
N LEU A 399 10.73 0.32 15.22
CA LEU A 399 11.48 -0.08 14.03
C LEU A 399 11.92 1.12 13.19
N ILE A 400 11.04 2.10 12.96
CA ILE A 400 11.37 3.31 12.21
C ILE A 400 12.51 4.08 12.88
N VAL A 401 12.43 4.29 14.20
CA VAL A 401 13.49 4.96 14.97
C VAL A 401 14.80 4.16 14.88
N LEU A 402 14.75 2.84 15.03
CA LEU A 402 15.93 1.99 14.92
C LEU A 402 16.55 1.99 13.52
N ILE A 403 15.76 2.07 12.44
CA ILE A 403 16.27 2.17 11.06
C ILE A 403 17.19 3.39 10.94
N PHE A 404 16.71 4.56 11.36
CA PHE A 404 17.52 5.79 11.30
C PHE A 404 18.69 5.76 12.27
N TYR A 405 18.51 5.22 13.47
CA TYR A 405 19.60 5.08 14.44
C TYR A 405 20.73 4.19 13.89
N CYS A 406 20.41 3.03 13.32
CA CYS A 406 21.39 2.11 12.73
C CYS A 406 22.05 2.71 11.49
N PHE A 407 21.32 3.53 10.74
CA PHE A 407 21.87 4.22 9.57
C PHE A 407 22.98 5.20 9.91
N CYS A 408 22.95 5.81 11.10
CA CYS A 408 24.03 6.69 11.58
C CYS A 408 25.34 5.95 11.89
N SER A 409 25.33 4.61 11.98
CA SER A 409 26.50 3.80 12.30
C SER A 409 26.49 2.49 11.49
N MET A 410 26.91 2.59 10.22
CA MET A 410 26.89 1.49 9.27
C MET A 410 28.27 0.82 9.13
N PRO A 411 28.34 -0.48 8.82
CA PRO A 411 29.61 -1.12 8.47
C PRO A 411 30.15 -0.58 7.15
N ALA A 412 31.48 -0.48 7.01
CA ALA A 412 32.12 0.13 5.84
C ALA A 412 31.71 -0.50 4.49
N GLY A 413 31.44 -1.82 4.47
CA GLY A 413 31.00 -2.56 3.28
C GLY A 413 29.68 -2.05 2.67
N VAL A 414 28.89 -1.26 3.39
CA VAL A 414 27.67 -0.63 2.85
C VAL A 414 27.98 0.38 1.74
N TYR A 415 29.16 0.99 1.78
CA TYR A 415 29.59 2.04 0.85
C TYR A 415 30.42 1.48 -0.32
N GLU A 416 30.71 0.19 -0.31
CA GLU A 416 31.32 -0.49 -1.44
C GLU A 416 30.34 -0.58 -2.62
N THR A 417 30.82 -0.30 -3.82
CA THR A 417 30.01 -0.35 -5.04
C THR A 417 30.02 -1.76 -5.61
N VAL A 418 28.87 -2.19 -6.14
CA VAL A 418 28.77 -3.46 -6.85
C VAL A 418 29.58 -3.35 -8.14
N ARG A 419 30.51 -4.29 -8.34
CA ARG A 419 31.25 -4.42 -9.59
C ARG A 419 30.39 -5.11 -10.64
N TRP A 420 29.65 -4.31 -11.40
CA TRP A 420 28.78 -4.81 -12.48
C TRP A 420 29.51 -5.62 -13.55
N THR A 421 30.82 -5.42 -13.71
CA THR A 421 31.68 -6.19 -14.60
C THR A 421 31.66 -7.68 -14.32
N ASP A 422 31.42 -8.07 -13.06
CA ASP A 422 31.46 -9.46 -12.61
C ASP A 422 30.13 -10.19 -12.95
N PHE A 423 29.09 -9.46 -13.38
CA PHE A 423 27.78 -9.98 -13.80
C PHE A 423 27.58 -10.00 -15.32
N LEU A 424 28.50 -9.38 -16.09
CA LEU A 424 28.45 -9.44 -17.54
C LEU A 424 29.03 -10.79 -18.00
N PRO A 425 28.36 -11.54 -18.89
CA PRO A 425 28.95 -12.76 -19.44
C PRO A 425 30.26 -12.39 -20.12
N HIS A 426 31.37 -12.89 -19.59
CA HIS A 426 32.68 -12.69 -20.19
C HIS A 426 32.67 -13.46 -21.51
N VAL A 427 32.70 -12.73 -22.64
CA VAL A 427 32.95 -13.35 -23.94
C VAL A 427 34.42 -13.79 -23.91
N ALA A 428 34.63 -15.07 -23.61
CA ALA A 428 35.94 -15.73 -23.64
C ALA A 428 36.28 -16.16 -25.07
#